data_AF-A0A0S6UAP8-F1
#
_entry.id   AF-A0A0S6UAP8-F1
#
_cell.length_a   1.000
_cell.length_b   1.000
_cell.length_c   1.000
_cell.angle_alpha   90.00
_cell.angle_beta   90.00
_cell.angle_gamma   90.00
#
_symmetry.space_group_name_H-M   'P 1'
#
loop_
_entity.id
_entity.type
_entity.pdbx_description
1 polymer ?
#
loop_
_entity_poly.entity_id
_entity_poly.type
_entity_poly.pdbx_seq_one_letter_code
_entity_poly.pdbx_strand_id
1 'polypeptide(L)'
;MQRLITLLAIFFLLISPVPPAWGTSITDTLKQRLLDNENQENRLLQEIMLLDARLQKAEQEGQELANRLAAVRQQLQAARSRQIQAEARLAAGRRDLNRSLRFFQVYGTSPFILAAFFSNDLPDFFIRLELLKYLGNHFVGIVRYNLALYRQAREEGSLVAAREQELRQAQATLLESEERLTALRLKRETDLDSLRRQSTTWSQDLLALEKAWSGALPTLYYLLQQLPALPWKNLKPDAVSVDLSRGEVQAIFSQRNLNATLLTPAELPGVSLTLSGEGLTIPGPDFQIRGSLQVAGPHQLLFTPTEVTFAGLPLSTATRNELLPREKLTIDLPPPDYGLQFKEINFAPGRMSLILKK
;
A
#
# COMPACT_ATOMS: atom_id res chain seq x y z
N MET A 1 75.53 31.41 16.33
CA MET A 1 74.32 30.62 15.98
C MET A 1 73.20 30.98 16.96
N GLN A 2 72.50 32.09 16.71
CA GLN A 2 71.47 32.62 17.64
C GLN A 2 70.43 33.50 16.92
N ARG A 3 70.32 33.39 15.59
CA ARG A 3 69.41 34.20 14.77
C ARG A 3 68.61 33.37 13.74
N LEU A 4 68.41 32.08 14.00
CA LEU A 4 67.65 31.20 13.12
C LEU A 4 66.47 30.47 13.80
N ILE A 5 66.17 30.78 15.06
CA ILE A 5 65.10 30.12 15.83
C ILE A 5 63.86 31.02 16.03
N THR A 6 63.97 32.33 15.74
CA THR A 6 62.87 33.29 15.95
C THR A 6 61.90 33.44 14.78
N LEU A 7 62.06 32.68 13.69
CA LEU A 7 61.19 32.76 12.50
C LEU A 7 60.26 31.55 12.29
N LEU A 8 60.27 30.57 13.22
CA LEU A 8 59.33 29.43 13.20
C LEU A 8 58.21 29.51 14.26
N ALA A 9 58.17 30.59 15.05
CA ALA A 9 57.18 30.79 16.12
C ALA A 9 56.03 31.73 15.74
N ILE A 10 56.08 32.39 14.58
CA ILE A 10 55.05 33.36 14.13
C ILE A 10 54.04 32.72 13.16
N PHE A 11 54.32 31.52 12.63
CA PHE A 11 53.39 30.82 11.73
C PHE A 11 52.36 29.93 12.47
N PHE A 12 52.48 29.75 13.79
CA PHE A 12 51.58 28.89 14.58
C PHE A 12 50.48 29.65 15.35
N LEU A 13 50.30 30.94 15.07
CA LEU A 13 49.34 31.82 15.77
C LEU A 13 48.18 32.32 14.88
N LEU A 14 47.88 31.63 13.77
CA LEU A 14 46.75 31.93 12.88
C LEU A 14 45.82 30.73 12.61
N ILE A 15 45.98 29.63 13.34
CA ILE A 15 44.98 28.55 13.36
C ILE A 15 44.36 28.55 14.76
N SER A 16 43.52 29.55 15.03
CA SER A 16 42.54 29.39 16.09
C SER A 16 41.60 28.27 15.66
N PRO A 17 41.34 27.25 16.49
CA PRO A 17 40.19 26.40 16.27
C PRO A 17 38.98 27.33 16.42
N VAL A 18 38.35 27.67 15.29
CA VAL A 18 36.99 28.19 15.30
C VAL A 18 36.19 27.13 16.04
N PRO A 19 35.66 27.41 17.24
CA PRO A 19 34.78 26.45 17.91
C PRO A 19 33.65 26.16 16.92
N PRO A 20 33.26 24.88 16.73
CA PRO A 20 32.11 24.59 15.89
C PRO A 20 30.98 25.46 16.41
N ALA A 21 30.46 26.34 15.56
CA ALA A 21 29.28 27.11 15.86
C ALA A 21 28.20 26.07 16.17
N TRP A 22 27.93 25.87 17.45
CA TRP A 22 26.69 25.28 17.91
C TRP A 22 25.64 26.29 17.47
N GLY A 23 25.15 26.14 16.24
CA GLY A 23 23.94 26.79 15.82
C GLY A 23 22.89 26.29 16.79
N THR A 24 22.55 27.11 17.78
CA THR A 24 21.23 27.08 18.38
C THR A 24 20.30 27.25 17.19
N SER A 25 19.78 26.12 16.70
CA SER A 25 18.99 26.13 15.48
C SER A 25 17.78 27.01 15.74
N ILE A 26 17.37 27.75 14.73
CA ILE A 26 16.19 28.64 14.72
C ILE A 26 14.96 27.97 15.39
N THR A 27 14.90 26.64 15.35
CA THR A 27 13.91 25.79 16.03
C THR A 27 13.91 25.88 17.57
N ASP A 28 15.04 26.09 18.26
CA ASP A 28 15.09 26.11 19.73
C ASP A 28 14.50 27.40 20.32
N THR A 29 14.77 28.54 19.68
CA THR A 29 14.19 29.84 20.05
C THR A 29 12.69 29.90 19.74
N LEU A 30 12.27 29.28 18.63
CA LEU A 30 10.86 29.09 18.28
C LEU A 30 10.15 28.18 19.27
N LYS A 31 10.79 27.08 19.66
CA LYS A 31 10.25 26.09 20.61
C LYS A 31 9.98 26.71 21.98
N GLN A 32 10.92 27.51 22.50
CA GLN A 32 10.69 28.24 23.76
C GLN A 32 9.53 29.24 23.65
N ARG A 33 9.44 30.00 22.55
CA ARG A 33 8.36 30.98 22.36
C ARG A 33 6.99 30.36 22.08
N LEU A 34 6.92 29.19 21.43
CA LEU A 34 5.69 28.44 21.22
C LEU A 34 5.12 27.84 22.51
N LEU A 35 6.01 27.53 23.47
CA LEU A 35 5.62 27.15 24.82
C LEU A 35 5.14 28.37 25.62
N ASP A 36 5.63 29.57 25.32
CA ASP A 36 5.30 30.81 26.05
C ASP A 36 4.09 31.60 25.48
N ASN A 37 3.80 31.54 24.16
CA ASN A 37 2.65 32.22 23.50
C ASN A 37 1.43 31.29 23.41
N GLU A 38 0.66 31.22 24.50
CA GLU A 38 0.05 29.96 24.90
C GLU A 38 -1.33 29.58 24.33
N ASN A 39 -1.99 30.26 23.37
CA ASN A 39 -3.29 29.73 22.90
C ASN A 39 -3.69 29.90 21.43
N GLN A 40 -3.67 31.09 20.83
CA GLN A 40 -4.19 31.23 19.46
C GLN A 40 -3.19 30.78 18.38
N GLU A 41 -1.92 31.13 18.53
CA GLU A 41 -0.87 30.84 17.55
C GLU A 41 -0.55 29.35 17.47
N ASN A 42 -0.40 28.68 18.62
CA ASN A 42 -0.20 27.23 18.68
C ASN A 42 -1.43 26.47 18.13
N ARG A 43 -2.66 26.96 18.36
CA ARG A 43 -3.87 26.35 17.78
C ARG A 43 -3.86 26.43 16.26
N LEU A 44 -3.60 27.60 15.68
CA LEU A 44 -3.53 27.78 14.23
C LEU A 44 -2.42 26.93 13.60
N LEU A 45 -1.26 26.81 14.26
CA LEU A 45 -0.19 25.94 13.78
C LEU A 45 -0.61 24.46 13.78
N GLN A 46 -1.27 23.99 14.84
CA GLN A 46 -1.78 22.62 14.90
C GLN A 46 -2.88 22.38 13.86
N GLU A 47 -3.71 23.38 13.56
CA GLU A 47 -4.70 23.33 12.48
C GLU A 47 -4.04 23.21 11.10
N ILE A 48 -2.97 23.96 10.84
CA ILE A 48 -2.19 23.83 9.59
C ILE A 48 -1.52 22.45 9.49
N MET A 49 -0.90 21.96 10.57
CA MET A 49 -0.32 20.62 10.60
C MET A 49 -1.37 19.53 10.33
N LEU A 50 -2.58 19.70 10.87
CA LEU A 50 -3.71 18.81 10.59
C LEU A 50 -4.17 18.89 9.13
N LEU A 51 -4.21 20.09 8.54
CA LEU A 51 -4.53 20.27 7.12
C LEU A 51 -3.47 19.63 6.22
N ASP A 52 -2.19 19.76 6.56
CA ASP A 52 -1.09 19.14 5.82
C ASP A 52 -1.14 17.62 5.91
N ALA A 53 -1.45 17.08 7.11
CA ALA A 53 -1.69 15.65 7.29
C ALA A 53 -2.84 15.16 6.39
N ARG A 54 -3.95 15.91 6.31
CA ARG A 54 -5.10 15.58 5.47
C ARG A 54 -4.81 15.72 3.99
N LEU A 55 -4.04 16.73 3.58
CA LEU A 55 -3.59 16.92 2.20
C LEU A 55 -2.75 15.73 1.76
N GLN A 56 -1.72 15.38 2.54
CA GLN A 56 -0.86 14.25 2.24
C GLN A 56 -1.65 12.94 2.13
N LYS A 57 -2.60 12.71 3.05
CA LYS A 57 -3.49 11.55 3.00
C LYS A 57 -4.32 11.52 1.71
N ALA A 58 -4.95 12.65 1.38
CA ALA A 58 -5.79 12.76 0.19
C ALA A 58 -4.97 12.62 -1.11
N GLU A 59 -3.72 13.10 -1.14
CA GLU A 59 -2.81 12.90 -2.28
C GLU A 59 -2.45 11.42 -2.46
N GLN A 60 -2.21 10.71 -1.37
CA GLN A 60 -1.97 9.26 -1.42
C GLN A 60 -3.20 8.48 -1.89
N GLU A 61 -4.37 8.77 -1.32
CA GLU A 61 -5.64 8.18 -1.75
C GLU A 61 -5.89 8.46 -3.24
N GLY A 62 -5.59 9.68 -3.71
CA GLY A 62 -5.66 10.05 -5.12
C GLY A 62 -4.69 9.24 -6.00
N GLN A 63 -3.46 9.05 -5.55
CA GLN A 63 -2.47 8.23 -6.27
C GLN A 63 -2.87 6.75 -6.33
N GLU A 64 -3.39 6.20 -5.22
CA GLU A 64 -3.92 4.83 -5.17
C GLU A 64 -5.11 4.66 -6.13
N LEU A 65 -6.04 5.62 -6.15
CA LEU A 65 -7.16 5.64 -7.08
C LEU A 65 -6.70 5.73 -8.54
N ALA A 66 -5.70 6.57 -8.84
CA ALA A 66 -5.12 6.69 -10.17
C ALA A 66 -4.48 5.37 -10.64
N ASN A 67 -3.73 4.70 -9.76
CA ASN A 67 -3.14 3.39 -10.03
C ASN A 67 -4.21 2.33 -10.28
N ARG A 68 -5.26 2.30 -9.44
CA ARG A 68 -6.40 1.40 -9.60
C ARG A 68 -7.12 1.65 -10.94
N LEU A 69 -7.32 2.91 -11.30
CA LEU A 69 -7.95 3.31 -12.55
C LEU A 69 -7.13 2.85 -13.76
N ALA A 70 -5.80 2.98 -13.72
CA ALA A 70 -4.92 2.44 -14.75
C ALA A 70 -5.06 0.91 -14.88
N ALA A 71 -5.09 0.18 -13.77
CA ALA A 71 -5.31 -1.26 -13.76
C ALA A 71 -6.67 -1.65 -14.35
N VAL A 72 -7.75 -0.97 -13.97
CA VAL A 72 -9.10 -1.20 -14.51
C VAL A 72 -9.16 -0.91 -16.02
N ARG A 73 -8.50 0.14 -16.51
CA ARG A 73 -8.39 0.43 -17.95
C ARG A 73 -7.71 -0.71 -18.71
N GLN A 74 -6.61 -1.23 -18.18
CA GLN A 74 -5.89 -2.36 -18.78
C GLN A 74 -6.77 -3.62 -18.82
N GLN A 75 -7.48 -3.92 -17.72
CA GLN A 75 -8.40 -5.04 -17.64
C GLN A 75 -9.58 -4.90 -18.61
N LEU A 76 -10.12 -3.68 -18.77
CA LEU A 76 -11.18 -3.38 -19.74
C LEU A 76 -10.69 -3.58 -21.18
N GLN A 77 -9.48 -3.14 -21.51
CA GLN A 77 -8.89 -3.35 -22.84
C GLN A 77 -8.72 -4.85 -23.14
N ALA A 78 -8.23 -5.63 -22.17
CA ALA A 78 -8.11 -7.08 -22.29
C ALA A 78 -9.50 -7.75 -22.45
N ALA A 79 -10.51 -7.31 -21.69
CA ALA A 79 -11.88 -7.79 -21.81
C ALA A 79 -12.48 -7.48 -23.20
N ARG A 80 -12.32 -6.27 -23.71
CA ARG A 80 -12.78 -5.88 -25.06
C ARG A 80 -12.13 -6.73 -26.15
N SER A 81 -10.82 -7.00 -26.03
CA SER A 81 -10.13 -7.89 -26.97
C SER A 81 -10.75 -9.30 -26.97
N ARG A 82 -11.02 -9.86 -25.78
CA ARG A 82 -11.68 -11.17 -25.65
C ARG A 82 -13.10 -11.16 -26.21
N GLN A 83 -13.87 -10.11 -25.96
CA GLN A 83 -15.21 -9.94 -26.53
C GLN A 83 -15.17 -9.94 -28.06
N ILE A 84 -14.29 -9.15 -28.68
CA ILE A 84 -14.13 -9.10 -30.15
C ILE A 84 -13.80 -10.49 -30.71
N GLN A 85 -12.88 -11.22 -30.04
CA GLN A 85 -12.54 -12.58 -30.46
C GLN A 85 -13.73 -13.54 -30.32
N ALA A 86 -14.49 -13.46 -29.23
CA ALA A 86 -15.68 -14.30 -29.00
C ALA A 86 -16.77 -14.01 -30.03
N GLU A 87 -17.02 -12.73 -30.35
CA GLU A 87 -17.98 -12.31 -31.38
C GLU A 87 -17.55 -12.77 -32.77
N ALA A 88 -16.27 -12.66 -33.11
CA ALA A 88 -15.74 -13.16 -34.38
C ALA A 88 -15.90 -14.69 -34.52
N ARG A 89 -15.61 -15.43 -33.44
CA ARG A 89 -15.82 -16.90 -33.40
C ARG A 89 -17.31 -17.25 -33.52
N LEU A 90 -18.19 -16.52 -32.83
CA LEU A 90 -19.64 -16.71 -32.93
C LEU A 90 -20.14 -16.41 -34.34
N ALA A 91 -19.66 -15.35 -34.99
CA ALA A 91 -20.01 -15.03 -36.37
C ALA A 91 -19.55 -16.11 -37.35
N ALA A 92 -18.34 -16.67 -37.16
CA ALA A 92 -17.88 -17.82 -37.93
C ALA A 92 -18.77 -19.06 -37.68
N GLY A 93 -19.02 -19.43 -36.42
CA GLY A 93 -19.88 -20.56 -36.08
C GLY A 93 -21.30 -20.43 -36.64
N ARG A 94 -21.87 -19.21 -36.64
CA ARG A 94 -23.19 -18.93 -37.23
C ARG A 94 -23.21 -19.12 -38.74
N ARG A 95 -22.11 -18.81 -39.44
CA ARG A 95 -21.99 -19.09 -40.89
C ARG A 95 -22.00 -20.59 -41.16
N ASP A 96 -21.28 -21.37 -40.36
CA ASP A 96 -21.22 -22.82 -40.50
C ASP A 96 -22.57 -23.49 -40.17
N LEU A 97 -23.22 -23.03 -39.10
CA LEU A 97 -24.57 -23.46 -38.76
C LEU A 97 -25.58 -23.09 -39.86
N ASN A 98 -25.52 -21.87 -40.40
CA ASN A 98 -26.42 -21.43 -41.47
C ASN A 98 -26.23 -22.26 -42.74
N ARG A 99 -24.98 -22.58 -43.12
CA ARG A 99 -24.69 -23.49 -44.24
C ARG A 99 -25.34 -24.87 -44.00
N SER A 100 -25.21 -25.40 -42.80
CA SER A 100 -25.81 -26.68 -42.40
C SER A 100 -27.35 -26.64 -42.44
N LEU A 101 -27.96 -25.59 -41.91
CA LEU A 101 -29.41 -25.41 -41.92
C LEU A 101 -29.97 -25.24 -43.33
N ARG A 102 -29.30 -24.46 -44.19
CA ARG A 102 -29.71 -24.32 -45.60
C ARG A 102 -29.65 -25.63 -46.35
N PHE A 103 -28.62 -26.44 -46.10
CA PHE A 103 -28.53 -27.78 -46.70
C PHE A 103 -29.78 -28.61 -46.36
N PHE A 104 -30.18 -28.65 -45.08
CA PHE A 104 -31.41 -29.35 -44.68
C PHE A 104 -32.69 -28.71 -45.22
N GLN A 105 -32.75 -27.39 -45.33
CA GLN A 105 -33.90 -26.69 -45.88
C GLN A 105 -34.09 -26.99 -47.37
N VAL A 106 -33.00 -27.07 -48.14
CA VAL A 106 -33.02 -27.29 -49.60
C VAL A 106 -33.26 -28.75 -49.94
N TYR A 107 -32.54 -29.68 -49.29
CA TYR A 107 -32.58 -31.10 -49.64
C TYR A 107 -33.56 -31.92 -48.79
N GLY A 108 -34.08 -31.35 -47.70
CA GLY A 108 -34.91 -32.06 -46.72
C GLY A 108 -34.12 -33.11 -45.94
N THR A 109 -34.75 -33.70 -44.92
CA THR A 109 -34.18 -34.82 -44.16
C THR A 109 -34.53 -36.19 -44.76
N SER A 110 -35.56 -36.23 -45.61
CA SER A 110 -36.12 -37.46 -46.19
C SER A 110 -35.08 -38.29 -46.97
N PRO A 111 -34.23 -37.72 -47.85
CA PRO A 111 -33.27 -38.53 -48.60
C PRO A 111 -32.25 -39.26 -47.72
N PHE A 112 -31.88 -38.69 -46.57
CA PHE A 112 -30.92 -39.30 -45.63
C PHE A 112 -31.51 -40.48 -44.87
N ILE A 113 -32.78 -40.37 -44.48
CA ILE A 113 -33.51 -41.44 -43.79
C ILE A 113 -33.80 -42.56 -44.79
N LEU A 114 -34.27 -42.21 -45.99
CA LEU A 114 -34.56 -43.16 -47.06
C LEU A 114 -33.31 -43.89 -47.56
N ALA A 115 -32.13 -43.25 -47.53
CA ALA A 115 -30.88 -43.90 -47.91
C ALA A 115 -30.59 -45.17 -47.10
N ALA A 116 -30.97 -45.20 -45.81
CA ALA A 116 -30.86 -46.41 -44.99
C ALA A 116 -31.93 -47.45 -45.38
N PHE A 117 -33.17 -47.03 -45.65
CA PHE A 117 -34.26 -47.95 -46.04
C PHE A 117 -34.10 -48.57 -47.44
N PHE A 118 -33.35 -47.93 -48.34
CA PHE A 118 -33.02 -48.47 -49.68
C PHE A 118 -31.68 -49.22 -49.70
N SER A 119 -31.30 -49.87 -48.61
CA SER A 119 -30.12 -50.74 -48.54
C SER A 119 -30.30 -52.02 -49.35
N ASN A 120 -29.22 -52.52 -49.98
CA ASN A 120 -29.27 -53.74 -50.80
C ASN A 120 -29.30 -55.04 -49.96
N ASP A 121 -28.72 -55.00 -48.75
CA ASP A 121 -28.66 -56.12 -47.82
C ASP A 121 -28.60 -55.62 -46.35
N LEU A 122 -28.67 -56.56 -45.40
CA LEU A 122 -28.62 -56.25 -43.96
C LEU A 122 -27.29 -55.55 -43.54
N PRO A 123 -26.10 -56.00 -43.99
CA PRO A 123 -24.86 -55.26 -43.72
C PRO A 123 -24.86 -53.80 -44.21
N ASP A 124 -25.30 -53.55 -45.44
CA ASP A 124 -25.40 -52.20 -46.03
C ASP A 124 -26.38 -51.33 -45.22
N PHE A 125 -27.50 -51.89 -44.77
CA PHE A 125 -28.43 -51.20 -43.86
C PHE A 125 -27.74 -50.69 -42.60
N PHE A 126 -27.01 -51.55 -41.88
CA PHE A 126 -26.34 -51.18 -40.64
C PHE A 126 -25.23 -50.15 -40.86
N ILE A 127 -24.47 -50.25 -41.96
CA ILE A 127 -23.44 -49.26 -42.31
C ILE A 127 -24.08 -47.89 -42.54
N ARG A 128 -25.16 -47.81 -43.34
CA ARG A 128 -25.85 -46.55 -43.63
C ARG A 128 -26.51 -45.95 -42.39
N LEU A 129 -27.06 -46.80 -41.51
CA LEU A 129 -27.63 -46.36 -40.23
C LEU A 129 -26.57 -45.77 -39.30
N GLU A 130 -25.39 -46.39 -39.20
CA GLU A 130 -24.29 -45.86 -38.40
C GLU A 130 -23.78 -44.54 -38.97
N LEU A 131 -23.66 -44.41 -40.30
CA LEU A 131 -23.33 -43.14 -40.97
C LEU A 131 -24.35 -42.05 -40.67
N LEU A 132 -25.65 -42.37 -40.69
CA LEU A 132 -26.72 -41.42 -40.35
C LEU A 132 -26.60 -40.95 -38.89
N LYS A 133 -26.28 -41.86 -37.97
CA LYS A 133 -26.02 -41.55 -36.56
C LYS A 133 -24.78 -40.66 -36.40
N TYR A 134 -23.69 -40.94 -37.10
CA TYR A 134 -22.50 -40.06 -37.13
C TYR A 134 -22.85 -38.66 -37.63
N LEU A 135 -23.62 -38.58 -38.71
CA LEU A 135 -24.07 -37.31 -39.28
C LEU A 135 -24.98 -36.54 -38.32
N GLY A 136 -25.95 -37.22 -37.69
CA GLY A 136 -26.81 -36.64 -36.66
C GLY A 136 -26.01 -36.10 -35.47
N ASN A 137 -25.05 -36.87 -34.97
CA ASN A 137 -24.14 -36.45 -33.90
C ASN A 137 -23.30 -35.24 -34.30
N HIS A 138 -22.82 -35.20 -35.54
CA HIS A 138 -22.07 -34.06 -36.07
C HIS A 138 -22.91 -32.77 -36.04
N PHE A 139 -24.16 -32.81 -36.54
CA PHE A 139 -25.04 -31.64 -36.53
C PHE A 139 -25.45 -31.20 -35.11
N VAL A 140 -25.77 -32.15 -34.23
CA VAL A 140 -25.99 -31.84 -32.81
C VAL A 140 -24.74 -31.19 -32.20
N GLY A 141 -23.54 -31.64 -32.58
CA GLY A 141 -22.27 -31.03 -32.23
C GLY A 141 -22.15 -29.57 -32.67
N ILE A 142 -22.47 -29.26 -33.94
CA ILE A 142 -22.44 -27.89 -34.47
C ILE A 142 -23.39 -26.96 -33.69
N VAL A 143 -24.61 -27.43 -33.38
CA VAL A 143 -25.58 -26.65 -32.61
C VAL A 143 -25.08 -26.39 -31.19
N ARG A 144 -24.60 -27.43 -30.49
CA ARG A 144 -24.05 -27.31 -29.14
C ARG A 144 -22.85 -26.37 -29.10
N TYR A 145 -21.95 -26.48 -30.07
CA TYR A 145 -20.79 -25.61 -30.20
C TYR A 145 -21.19 -24.15 -30.41
N ASN A 146 -22.14 -23.87 -31.30
CA ASN A 146 -22.66 -22.52 -31.52
C ASN A 146 -23.33 -21.93 -30.27
N LEU A 147 -24.06 -22.75 -29.53
CA LEU A 147 -24.70 -22.34 -28.28
C LEU A 147 -23.66 -22.02 -27.20
N ALA A 148 -22.57 -22.79 -27.13
CA ALA A 148 -21.43 -22.48 -26.26
C ALA A 148 -20.75 -21.16 -26.65
N LEU A 149 -20.49 -20.94 -27.95
CA LEU A 149 -19.95 -19.66 -28.43
C LEU A 149 -20.86 -18.47 -28.11
N TYR A 150 -22.18 -18.65 -28.21
CA TYR A 150 -23.14 -17.61 -27.87
C TYR A 150 -23.09 -17.26 -26.37
N ARG A 151 -23.03 -18.27 -25.50
CA ARG A 151 -22.88 -18.07 -24.05
C ARG A 151 -21.58 -17.34 -23.74
N GLN A 152 -20.47 -17.78 -24.31
CA GLN A 152 -19.17 -17.15 -24.13
C GLN A 152 -19.16 -15.68 -24.58
N ALA A 153 -19.71 -15.36 -25.77
CA ALA A 153 -19.78 -13.97 -26.24
C ALA A 153 -20.64 -13.09 -25.32
N ARG A 154 -21.74 -13.64 -24.79
CA ARG A 154 -22.60 -12.93 -23.83
C ARG A 154 -21.91 -12.69 -22.50
N GLU A 155 -21.19 -13.68 -21.99
CA GLU A 155 -20.40 -13.57 -20.76
C GLU A 155 -19.31 -12.50 -20.89
N GLU A 156 -18.53 -12.53 -21.97
CA GLU A 156 -17.50 -11.51 -22.23
C GLU A 156 -18.10 -10.11 -22.39
N GLY A 157 -19.24 -9.98 -23.09
CA GLY A 157 -19.96 -8.71 -23.20
C GLY A 157 -20.45 -8.18 -21.84
N SER A 158 -20.96 -9.06 -20.96
CA SER A 158 -21.35 -8.67 -19.60
C SER A 158 -20.17 -8.24 -18.74
N LEU A 159 -19.00 -8.89 -18.92
CA LEU A 159 -17.78 -8.54 -18.22
C LEU A 159 -17.25 -7.18 -18.67
N VAL A 160 -17.30 -6.87 -19.96
CA VAL A 160 -16.97 -5.53 -20.48
C VAL A 160 -17.89 -4.46 -19.88
N ALA A 161 -19.21 -4.68 -19.90
CA ALA A 161 -20.18 -3.74 -19.34
C ALA A 161 -19.93 -3.47 -17.83
N ALA A 162 -19.65 -4.52 -17.05
CA ALA A 162 -19.32 -4.39 -15.64
C ALA A 162 -18.03 -3.58 -15.41
N ARG A 163 -16.98 -3.82 -16.22
CA ARG A 163 -15.71 -3.08 -16.14
C ARG A 163 -15.84 -1.62 -16.58
N GLU A 164 -16.70 -1.33 -17.55
CA GLU A 164 -17.00 0.05 -17.94
C GLU A 164 -17.71 0.81 -16.81
N GLN A 165 -18.63 0.15 -16.10
CA GLN A 165 -19.27 0.74 -14.93
C GLN A 165 -18.28 0.99 -13.80
N GLU A 166 -17.41 0.02 -13.50
CA GLU A 166 -16.34 0.18 -12.50
C GLU A 166 -15.41 1.34 -12.87
N LEU A 167 -15.03 1.47 -14.14
CA LEU A 167 -14.19 2.57 -14.62
C LEU A 167 -14.86 3.93 -14.42
N ARG A 168 -16.16 4.05 -14.74
CA ARG A 168 -16.91 5.30 -14.53
C ARG A 168 -16.99 5.70 -13.06
N GLN A 169 -17.25 4.72 -12.19
CA GLN A 169 -17.28 4.95 -10.74
C GLN A 169 -15.91 5.40 -10.24
N ALA A 170 -14.83 4.70 -10.63
CA ALA A 170 -13.47 5.08 -10.25
C ALA A 170 -13.07 6.48 -10.75
N GLN A 171 -13.50 6.87 -11.96
CA GLN A 171 -13.29 8.21 -12.50
C GLN A 171 -14.03 9.29 -11.69
N ALA A 172 -15.30 9.03 -11.32
CA ALA A 172 -16.07 9.96 -10.51
C ALA A 172 -15.45 10.15 -9.12
N THR A 173 -15.03 9.06 -8.47
CA THR A 173 -14.35 9.14 -7.16
C THR A 173 -13.01 9.87 -7.25
N LEU A 174 -12.26 9.70 -8.34
CA LEU A 174 -11.00 10.45 -8.54
C LEU A 174 -11.28 11.96 -8.68
N LEU A 175 -12.27 12.35 -9.48
CA LEU A 175 -12.69 13.76 -9.63
C LEU A 175 -13.11 14.37 -8.29
N GLU A 176 -13.93 13.67 -7.50
CA GLU A 176 -14.32 14.12 -6.16
C GLU A 176 -13.11 14.28 -5.23
N SER A 177 -12.13 13.37 -5.32
CA SER A 177 -10.89 13.48 -4.53
C SER A 177 -10.03 14.68 -4.95
N GLU A 178 -9.98 15.01 -6.25
CA GLU A 178 -9.27 16.19 -6.77
C GLU A 178 -9.95 17.49 -6.32
N GLU A 179 -11.28 17.55 -6.37
CA GLU A 179 -12.06 18.68 -5.84
C GLU A 179 -11.82 18.86 -4.34
N ARG A 180 -11.80 17.75 -3.57
CA ARG A 180 -11.48 17.80 -2.15
C ARG A 180 -10.06 18.29 -1.87
N LEU A 181 -9.08 17.85 -2.67
CA LEU A 181 -7.69 18.29 -2.57
C LEU A 181 -7.56 19.80 -2.84
N THR A 182 -8.21 20.30 -3.90
CA THR A 182 -8.18 21.73 -4.21
C THR A 182 -8.82 22.57 -3.10
N ALA A 183 -9.95 22.12 -2.53
CA ALA A 183 -10.58 22.79 -1.40
C ALA A 183 -9.69 22.82 -0.15
N LEU A 184 -8.99 21.72 0.15
CA LEU A 184 -8.04 21.66 1.26
C LEU A 184 -6.84 22.59 1.04
N ARG A 185 -6.31 22.67 -0.18
CA ARG A 185 -5.20 23.58 -0.53
C ARG A 185 -5.62 25.04 -0.38
N LEU A 186 -6.80 25.40 -0.87
CA LEU A 186 -7.33 26.76 -0.73
C LEU A 186 -7.53 27.14 0.75
N LYS A 187 -8.05 26.22 1.55
CA LYS A 187 -8.21 26.44 2.99
C LYS A 187 -6.85 26.67 3.67
N ARG A 188 -5.87 25.82 3.38
CA ARG A 188 -4.49 25.95 3.89
C ARG A 188 -3.88 27.32 3.54
N GLU A 189 -4.01 27.75 2.28
CA GLU A 189 -3.48 29.05 1.83
C GLU A 189 -4.15 30.22 2.57
N THR A 190 -5.46 30.14 2.77
CA THR A 190 -6.23 31.13 3.53
C THR A 190 -5.75 31.20 4.99
N ASP A 191 -5.53 30.06 5.63
CA ASP A 191 -5.08 29.98 7.02
C ASP A 191 -3.64 30.51 7.16
N LEU A 192 -2.75 30.18 6.22
CA LEU A 192 -1.37 30.73 6.17
C LEU A 192 -1.35 32.25 5.95
N ASP A 193 -2.19 32.77 5.05
CA ASP A 193 -2.28 34.21 4.81
C ASP A 193 -2.84 34.97 6.01
N SER A 194 -3.77 34.36 6.75
CA SER A 194 -4.27 34.93 8.01
C SER A 194 -3.15 35.08 9.05
N LEU A 195 -2.27 34.07 9.17
CA LEU A 195 -1.11 34.09 10.05
C LEU A 195 -0.07 35.12 9.64
N ARG A 196 0.24 35.22 8.33
CA ARG A 196 1.19 36.22 7.81
C ARG A 196 0.76 37.65 8.12
N ARG A 197 -0.55 37.92 8.08
CA ARG A 197 -1.11 39.24 8.41
C ARG A 197 -1.07 39.54 9.90
N GLN A 198 -1.17 38.52 10.75
CA GLN A 198 -1.19 38.67 12.21
C GLN A 198 0.21 38.78 12.83
N SER A 199 1.26 38.22 12.19
CA SER A 199 2.62 38.26 12.74
C SER A 199 3.69 38.47 11.67
N THR A 200 4.24 39.69 11.60
CA THR A 200 5.34 40.07 10.68
C THR A 200 6.69 39.46 11.06
N THR A 201 6.92 39.18 12.35
CA THR A 201 8.15 38.57 12.87
C THR A 201 8.19 37.03 12.77
N TRP A 202 7.04 36.35 12.71
CA TRP A 202 6.98 34.87 12.63
C TRP A 202 7.06 34.30 11.22
N SER A 203 6.90 35.11 10.17
CA SER A 203 6.71 34.54 8.83
C SER A 203 7.87 33.66 8.37
N GLN A 204 9.12 34.01 8.70
CA GLN A 204 10.31 33.25 8.31
C GLN A 204 10.45 31.94 9.09
N ASP A 205 10.23 32.00 10.39
CA ASP A 205 10.29 30.88 11.33
C ASP A 205 9.19 29.85 11.04
N LEU A 206 7.97 30.33 10.75
CA LEU A 206 6.83 29.48 10.39
C LEU A 206 6.99 28.86 9.01
N LEU A 207 7.55 29.59 8.03
CA LEU A 207 7.90 29.05 6.71
C LEU A 207 8.99 27.97 6.82
N ALA A 208 9.96 28.14 7.71
CA ALA A 208 10.99 27.13 7.95
C ALA A 208 10.38 25.85 8.54
N LEU A 209 9.45 25.99 9.50
CA LEU A 209 8.74 24.86 10.09
C LEU A 209 7.82 24.17 9.07
N GLU A 210 7.07 24.92 8.26
CA GLU A 210 6.24 24.39 7.17
C GLU A 210 7.09 23.59 6.16
N LYS A 211 8.27 24.11 5.81
CA LYS A 211 9.18 23.44 4.89
C LYS A 211 9.76 22.16 5.47
N ALA A 212 10.15 22.18 6.74
CA ALA A 212 10.60 20.97 7.45
C ALA A 212 9.48 19.93 7.52
N TRP A 213 8.26 20.38 7.83
CA TRP A 213 7.07 19.54 7.93
C TRP A 213 6.70 18.88 6.60
N SER A 214 6.59 19.68 5.53
CA SER A 214 6.28 19.20 4.19
C SER A 214 7.34 18.26 3.62
N GLY A 215 8.62 18.45 3.98
CA GLY A 215 9.69 17.52 3.62
C GLY A 215 9.65 16.19 4.40
N ALA A 216 9.27 16.25 5.67
CA ALA A 216 9.27 15.10 6.58
C ALA A 216 8.03 14.20 6.44
N LEU A 217 6.87 14.78 6.10
CA LEU A 217 5.59 14.07 5.97
C LEU A 217 5.64 12.89 4.98
N PRO A 218 6.16 13.03 3.74
CA PRO A 218 6.25 11.93 2.80
C PRO A 218 7.04 10.74 3.36
N THR A 219 8.17 11.02 4.02
CA THR A 219 9.02 9.99 4.63
C THR A 219 8.33 9.30 5.80
N LEU A 220 7.65 10.07 6.67
CA LEU A 220 6.84 9.51 7.75
C LEU A 220 5.76 8.59 7.17
N TYR A 221 4.97 9.08 6.24
CA TYR A 221 3.87 8.32 5.66
C TYR A 221 4.36 7.05 4.96
N TYR A 222 5.46 7.14 4.20
CA TYR A 222 6.07 5.98 3.57
C TYR A 222 6.51 4.95 4.62
N LEU A 223 7.19 5.38 5.70
CA LEU A 223 7.54 4.51 6.81
C LEU A 223 6.31 3.81 7.40
N LEU A 224 5.22 4.54 7.62
CA LEU A 224 3.99 3.99 8.22
C LEU A 224 3.27 3.02 7.29
N GLN A 225 3.23 3.30 5.98
CA GLN A 225 2.68 2.38 4.99
C GLN A 225 3.51 1.11 4.87
N GLN A 226 4.84 1.23 4.95
CA GLN A 226 5.74 0.09 4.83
C GLN A 226 5.86 -0.69 6.13
N LEU A 227 5.54 -0.10 7.30
CA LEU A 227 5.76 -0.73 8.60
C LEU A 227 5.09 -2.12 8.72
N PRO A 228 3.83 -2.35 8.29
CA PRO A 228 3.26 -3.70 8.22
C PRO A 228 3.88 -4.59 7.14
N ALA A 229 4.36 -4.01 6.05
CA ALA A 229 4.93 -4.69 4.88
C ALA A 229 6.42 -5.03 5.04
N LEU A 230 7.08 -4.57 6.11
CA LEU A 230 8.46 -4.93 6.42
C LEU A 230 8.59 -6.46 6.51
N PRO A 231 9.78 -7.02 6.26
CA PRO A 231 9.98 -8.46 6.24
C PRO A 231 10.04 -9.05 7.66
N TRP A 232 8.99 -8.83 8.45
CA TRP A 232 8.78 -9.40 9.78
C TRP A 232 8.87 -10.93 9.79
N LYS A 233 8.56 -11.57 8.64
CA LYS A 233 8.72 -13.01 8.44
C LYS A 233 10.17 -13.49 8.48
N ASN A 234 11.11 -12.62 8.16
CA ASN A 234 12.54 -12.93 8.16
C ASN A 234 13.18 -12.69 9.54
N LEU A 235 12.43 -12.12 10.48
CA LEU A 235 12.93 -11.81 11.82
C LEU A 235 13.11 -13.11 12.62
N LYS A 236 14.38 -13.44 12.90
CA LYS A 236 14.74 -14.59 13.75
C LYS A 236 15.13 -14.10 15.14
N PRO A 237 14.76 -14.80 16.23
CA PRO A 237 15.21 -14.44 17.56
C PRO A 237 16.72 -14.65 17.72
N ASP A 238 17.36 -13.78 18.49
CA ASP A 238 18.78 -13.91 18.85
C ASP A 238 18.98 -14.99 19.91
N ALA A 239 18.01 -15.14 20.81
CA ALA A 239 17.99 -16.19 21.82
C ALA A 239 16.56 -16.67 22.05
N VAL A 240 16.42 -17.96 22.32
CA VAL A 240 15.15 -18.59 22.72
C VAL A 240 15.39 -19.36 24.00
N SER A 241 14.58 -19.09 25.02
CA SER A 241 14.59 -19.82 26.29
C SER A 241 13.22 -20.41 26.57
N VAL A 242 13.19 -21.66 27.03
CA VAL A 242 11.94 -22.37 27.38
C VAL A 242 11.83 -22.42 28.90
N ASP A 243 10.79 -21.80 29.44
CA ASP A 243 10.43 -21.96 30.85
C ASP A 243 9.46 -23.13 30.99
N LEU A 244 10.03 -24.32 31.26
CA LEU A 244 9.28 -25.55 31.47
C LEU A 244 8.31 -25.48 32.65
N SER A 245 8.58 -24.62 33.65
CA SER A 245 7.73 -24.50 34.83
C SER A 245 6.42 -23.76 34.54
N ARG A 246 6.46 -22.81 33.59
CA ARG A 246 5.30 -22.02 33.16
C ARG A 246 4.69 -22.50 31.84
N GLY A 247 5.38 -23.39 31.13
CA GLY A 247 5.00 -23.80 29.78
C GLY A 247 5.09 -22.65 28.78
N GLU A 248 6.05 -21.74 28.98
CA GLU A 248 6.21 -20.52 28.20
C GLU A 248 7.53 -20.57 27.42
N VAL A 249 7.51 -20.04 26.20
CA VAL A 249 8.71 -19.85 25.38
C VAL A 249 8.99 -18.36 25.28
N GLN A 250 10.19 -17.94 25.62
CA GLN A 250 10.62 -16.55 25.51
C GLN A 250 11.57 -16.40 24.33
N ALA A 251 11.19 -15.58 23.36
CA ALA A 251 12.01 -15.22 22.21
C ALA A 251 12.57 -13.80 22.40
N ILE A 252 13.89 -13.66 22.35
CA ILE A 252 14.60 -12.38 22.58
C ILE A 252 15.14 -11.86 21.25
N PHE A 253 14.86 -10.59 20.97
CA PHE A 253 15.30 -9.86 19.78
C PHE A 253 16.08 -8.62 20.20
N SER A 254 17.30 -8.47 19.72
CA SER A 254 18.12 -7.28 19.93
C SER A 254 17.75 -6.19 18.94
N GLN A 255 17.96 -4.93 19.35
CA GLN A 255 17.81 -3.78 18.48
C GLN A 255 18.65 -3.88 17.20
N ARG A 256 19.85 -4.46 17.29
CA ARG A 256 20.74 -4.65 16.14
C ARG A 256 20.09 -5.57 15.10
N ASN A 257 19.51 -6.69 15.53
CA ASN A 257 18.85 -7.64 14.65
C ASN A 257 17.58 -7.05 14.02
N LEU A 258 16.76 -6.33 14.80
CA LEU A 258 15.60 -5.61 14.27
C LEU A 258 15.99 -4.62 13.17
N ASN A 259 16.99 -3.77 13.42
CA ASN A 259 17.47 -2.81 12.41
C ASN A 259 18.05 -3.52 11.18
N ALA A 260 18.86 -4.55 11.38
CA ALA A 260 19.48 -5.30 10.28
C ALA A 260 18.47 -6.08 9.43
N THR A 261 17.35 -6.52 10.01
CA THR A 261 16.35 -7.31 9.28
C THR A 261 15.26 -6.44 8.67
N LEU A 262 14.76 -5.45 9.43
CA LEU A 262 13.60 -4.66 9.06
C LEU A 262 13.95 -3.42 8.23
N LEU A 263 15.11 -2.80 8.47
CA LEU A 263 15.47 -1.54 7.79
C LEU A 263 16.41 -1.71 6.61
N THR A 264 17.19 -2.80 6.53
CA THR A 264 18.12 -3.03 5.41
C THR A 264 17.45 -3.11 4.03
N PRO A 265 16.27 -3.73 3.86
CA PRO A 265 15.61 -3.77 2.56
C PRO A 265 14.74 -2.52 2.29
N ALA A 266 14.50 -1.68 3.29
CA ALA A 266 13.72 -0.46 3.14
C ALA A 266 14.67 0.69 2.77
N GLU A 267 14.44 1.36 1.64
CA GLU A 267 15.18 2.58 1.27
C GLU A 267 14.75 3.77 2.16
N LEU A 268 14.98 3.65 3.48
CA LEU A 268 14.61 4.62 4.50
C LEU A 268 15.89 5.29 5.04
N PRO A 269 16.45 6.28 4.32
CA PRO A 269 17.64 6.98 4.79
C PRO A 269 17.36 7.74 6.09
N GLY A 270 18.21 7.54 7.09
CA GLY A 270 18.15 8.27 8.37
C GLY A 270 17.11 7.74 9.38
N VAL A 271 16.46 6.62 9.10
CA VAL A 271 15.55 5.95 10.05
C VAL A 271 16.31 4.87 10.80
N SER A 272 16.12 4.81 12.13
CA SER A 272 16.56 3.66 12.93
C SER A 272 15.50 3.28 13.96
N LEU A 273 15.48 2.03 14.40
CA LEU A 273 14.65 1.59 15.53
C LEU A 273 15.51 1.60 16.79
N THR A 274 15.02 2.25 17.84
CA THR A 274 15.62 2.25 19.18
C THR A 274 14.63 1.66 20.18
N LEU A 275 15.12 0.71 20.99
CA LEU A 275 14.31 0.04 22.02
C LEU A 275 14.66 0.61 23.39
N SER A 276 13.67 1.16 24.08
CA SER A 276 13.76 1.62 25.47
C SER A 276 12.90 0.75 26.38
N GLY A 277 13.03 0.87 27.71
CA GLY A 277 12.17 0.13 28.64
C GLY A 277 10.68 0.48 28.53
N GLU A 278 10.36 1.63 27.91
CA GLU A 278 8.99 2.12 27.74
C GLU A 278 8.39 1.76 26.37
N GLY A 279 9.19 1.24 25.44
CA GLY A 279 8.70 0.78 24.13
C GLY A 279 9.67 0.98 22.97
N LEU A 280 9.09 1.27 21.80
CA LEU A 280 9.78 1.45 20.53
C LEU A 280 9.83 2.94 20.17
N THR A 281 11.03 3.41 19.83
CA THR A 281 11.27 4.76 19.34
C THR A 281 11.84 4.70 17.92
N ILE A 282 11.26 5.48 17.02
CA ILE A 282 11.62 5.56 15.61
C ILE A 282 12.07 6.99 15.31
N PRO A 283 13.36 7.32 15.49
CA PRO A 283 13.93 8.56 14.97
C PRO A 283 13.99 8.54 13.44
N GLY A 284 13.55 9.64 12.83
CA GLY A 284 13.82 10.02 11.46
C GLY A 284 14.59 11.35 11.40
N PRO A 285 14.84 11.90 10.20
CA PRO A 285 15.63 13.12 10.03
C PRO A 285 15.02 14.33 10.76
N ASP A 286 13.70 14.52 10.65
CA ASP A 286 12.98 15.67 11.21
C ASP A 286 11.81 15.27 12.12
N PHE A 287 11.69 13.99 12.46
CA PHE A 287 10.61 13.45 13.28
C PHE A 287 11.09 12.38 14.24
N GLN A 288 10.33 12.17 15.31
CA GLN A 288 10.53 11.06 16.24
C GLN A 288 9.18 10.54 16.68
N ILE A 289 8.96 9.24 16.46
CA ILE A 289 7.77 8.52 16.90
C ILE A 289 8.16 7.69 18.12
N ARG A 290 7.38 7.75 19.19
CA ARG A 290 7.45 6.84 20.32
C ARG A 290 6.13 6.10 20.46
N GLY A 291 6.20 4.82 20.77
CA GLY A 291 5.03 4.00 20.94
C GLY A 291 5.32 2.69 21.65
N SER A 292 4.26 1.96 21.95
CA SER A 292 4.33 0.61 22.51
C SER A 292 3.87 -0.41 21.47
N LEU A 293 4.43 -1.62 21.49
CA LEU A 293 3.82 -2.76 20.82
C LEU A 293 2.99 -3.53 21.83
N GLN A 294 1.83 -4.00 21.40
CA GLN A 294 0.94 -4.84 22.19
C GLN A 294 0.52 -6.05 21.37
N VAL A 295 0.22 -7.16 22.04
CA VAL A 295 -0.34 -8.34 21.39
C VAL A 295 -1.81 -8.08 21.08
N ALA A 296 -2.19 -8.14 19.80
CA ALA A 296 -3.56 -7.90 19.34
C ALA A 296 -4.30 -9.18 18.89
N GLY A 297 -3.56 -10.27 18.71
CA GLY A 297 -4.10 -11.57 18.31
C GLY A 297 -3.05 -12.67 18.40
N PRO A 298 -3.38 -13.92 18.00
CA PRO A 298 -2.49 -15.08 18.15
C PRO A 298 -1.11 -14.90 17.53
N HIS A 299 -1.04 -14.15 16.43
CA HIS A 299 0.17 -13.88 15.64
C HIS A 299 0.29 -12.40 15.23
N GLN A 300 -0.38 -11.50 15.96
CA GLN A 300 -0.50 -10.10 15.58
C GLN A 300 0.02 -9.18 16.68
N LEU A 301 0.84 -8.21 16.28
CA LEU A 301 1.25 -7.10 17.13
C LEU A 301 0.60 -5.81 16.65
N LEU A 302 0.14 -4.98 17.57
CA LEU A 302 -0.37 -3.65 17.29
C LEU A 302 0.64 -2.63 17.80
N PHE A 303 1.14 -1.77 16.91
CA PHE A 303 1.94 -0.62 17.29
C PHE A 303 1.02 0.55 17.65
N THR A 304 1.08 1.00 18.90
CA THR A 304 0.32 2.15 19.39
C THR A 304 1.26 3.33 19.65
N PRO A 305 1.27 4.36 18.78
CA PRO A 305 2.07 5.55 18.99
C PRO A 305 1.53 6.35 20.19
N THR A 306 2.41 6.61 21.16
CA THR A 306 2.11 7.38 22.36
C THR A 306 2.48 8.84 22.20
N GLU A 307 3.56 9.13 21.48
CA GLU A 307 4.08 10.47 21.25
C GLU A 307 4.66 10.56 19.83
N VAL A 308 4.40 11.67 19.15
CA VAL A 308 4.98 11.98 17.86
C VAL A 308 5.47 13.40 17.93
N THR A 309 6.75 13.59 17.68
CA THR A 309 7.37 14.91 17.64
C THR A 309 7.94 15.16 16.25
N PHE A 310 7.87 16.42 15.81
CA PHE A 310 8.43 16.89 14.55
C PHE A 310 9.18 18.18 14.80
N ALA A 311 10.43 18.25 14.32
CA ALA A 311 11.33 19.35 14.63
C ALA A 311 11.35 19.71 16.14
N GLY A 312 11.16 18.71 17.02
CA GLY A 312 11.09 18.87 18.47
C GLY A 312 9.75 19.37 19.05
N LEU A 313 8.70 19.52 18.24
CA LEU A 313 7.35 19.91 18.66
C LEU A 313 6.42 18.69 18.75
N PRO A 314 5.68 18.49 19.85
CA PRO A 314 4.72 17.41 19.98
C PRO A 314 3.45 17.68 19.16
N LEU A 315 2.95 16.64 18.50
CA LEU A 315 1.70 16.71 17.74
C LEU A 315 0.47 16.58 18.62
N SER A 316 -0.58 17.35 18.29
CA SER A 316 -1.89 17.17 18.88
C SER A 316 -2.45 15.78 18.61
N THR A 317 -3.30 15.28 19.53
CA THR A 317 -3.98 13.99 19.38
C THR A 317 -4.77 13.89 18.08
N ALA A 318 -5.37 14.99 17.60
CA ALA A 318 -6.12 15.03 16.34
C ALA A 318 -5.20 14.77 15.14
N THR A 319 -4.07 15.50 15.04
CA THR A 319 -3.09 15.32 13.97
C THR A 319 -2.48 13.92 13.99
N ARG A 320 -2.17 13.39 15.18
CA ARG A 320 -1.66 12.01 15.31
C ARG A 320 -2.67 11.00 14.80
N ASN A 321 -3.94 11.08 15.19
CA ASN A 321 -4.95 10.12 14.77
C ASN A 321 -5.21 10.15 13.26
N GLU A 322 -5.06 11.32 12.63
CA GLU A 322 -5.16 11.45 11.17
C GLU A 322 -3.95 10.82 10.45
N LEU A 323 -2.73 11.05 10.96
CA LEU A 323 -1.49 10.50 10.40
C LEU A 323 -1.31 8.99 10.67
N LEU A 324 -1.79 8.53 11.83
CA LEU A 324 -1.54 7.20 12.40
C LEU A 324 -2.86 6.49 12.73
N PRO A 325 -3.68 6.15 11.72
CA PRO A 325 -4.88 5.36 11.95
C PRO A 325 -4.48 3.98 12.47
N ARG A 326 -5.00 3.59 13.65
CA ARG A 326 -4.64 2.35 14.35
C ARG A 326 -4.76 1.09 13.49
N GLU A 327 -5.75 1.08 12.60
CA GLU A 327 -6.02 -0.05 11.68
C GLU A 327 -4.82 -0.37 10.79
N LYS A 328 -4.03 0.64 10.40
CA LYS A 328 -2.85 0.48 9.53
C LYS A 328 -1.57 0.13 10.29
N LEU A 329 -1.63 -0.05 11.62
CA LEU A 329 -0.46 -0.31 12.47
C LEU A 329 -0.45 -1.73 13.06
N THR A 330 -1.24 -2.63 12.48
CA THR A 330 -1.23 -4.06 12.81
C THR A 330 -0.14 -4.76 12.02
N ILE A 331 0.69 -5.53 12.71
CA ILE A 331 1.83 -6.27 12.17
C ILE A 331 1.53 -7.76 12.30
N ASP A 332 1.45 -8.44 11.17
CA ASP A 332 1.30 -9.89 11.10
C ASP A 332 2.69 -10.54 11.14
N LEU A 333 2.97 -11.26 12.24
CA LEU A 333 4.17 -12.09 12.34
C LEU A 333 3.87 -13.50 11.85
N PRO A 334 4.87 -14.22 11.32
CA PRO A 334 4.69 -15.62 10.96
C PRO A 334 4.30 -16.43 12.20
N PRO A 335 3.46 -17.47 12.05
CA PRO A 335 3.11 -18.31 13.17
C PRO A 335 4.36 -19.03 13.68
N PRO A 336 4.66 -18.94 14.99
CA PRO A 336 5.72 -19.71 15.59
C PRO A 336 5.36 -21.21 15.55
N ASP A 337 6.39 -22.05 15.48
CA ASP A 337 6.22 -23.49 15.38
C ASP A 337 5.44 -24.07 16.57
N TYR A 338 4.89 -25.27 16.40
CA TYR A 338 4.20 -26.04 17.44
C TYR A 338 2.89 -25.43 17.97
N GLY A 339 2.30 -24.47 17.24
CA GLY A 339 1.00 -23.89 17.56
C GLY A 339 1.04 -22.89 18.73
N LEU A 340 2.21 -22.30 18.99
CA LEU A 340 2.36 -21.27 20.01
C LEU A 340 1.67 -19.96 19.59
N GLN A 341 1.15 -19.22 20.57
CA GLN A 341 0.49 -17.93 20.40
C GLN A 341 1.23 -16.86 21.20
N PHE A 342 1.16 -15.61 20.74
CA PHE A 342 1.72 -14.48 21.49
C PHE A 342 0.88 -14.21 22.74
N LYS A 343 1.55 -14.10 23.88
CA LYS A 343 0.93 -13.79 25.16
C LYS A 343 1.25 -12.37 25.60
N GLU A 344 2.54 -12.01 25.57
CA GLU A 344 3.02 -10.75 26.12
C GLU A 344 4.30 -10.30 25.42
N ILE A 345 4.53 -8.99 25.39
CA ILE A 345 5.75 -8.38 24.87
C ILE A 345 6.34 -7.47 25.94
N ASN A 346 7.62 -7.66 26.22
CA ASN A 346 8.35 -6.88 27.21
C ASN A 346 9.53 -6.17 26.54
N PHE A 347 9.78 -4.95 26.99
CA PHE A 347 10.85 -4.11 26.48
C PHE A 347 11.91 -3.88 27.55
N ALA A 348 13.17 -3.93 27.12
CA ALA A 348 14.32 -3.52 27.89
C ALA A 348 15.24 -2.69 27.00
N PRO A 349 16.15 -1.88 27.56
CA PRO A 349 17.11 -1.13 26.76
C PRO A 349 17.86 -2.02 25.75
N GLY A 350 17.64 -1.76 24.46
CA GLY A 350 18.23 -2.50 23.35
C GLY A 350 17.69 -3.91 23.09
N ARG A 351 16.63 -4.35 23.78
CA ARG A 351 16.10 -5.73 23.69
C ARG A 351 14.57 -5.77 23.78
N MET A 352 13.96 -6.60 22.94
CA MET A 352 12.54 -6.93 22.97
C MET A 352 12.41 -8.41 23.29
N SER A 353 11.57 -8.78 24.24
CA SER A 353 11.27 -10.19 24.52
C SER A 353 9.79 -10.48 24.32
N LEU A 354 9.51 -11.47 23.49
CA LEU A 354 8.17 -11.95 23.19
C LEU A 354 7.93 -13.25 23.95
N ILE A 355 6.89 -13.29 24.77
CA ILE A 355 6.45 -14.45 25.53
C ILE A 355 5.37 -15.17 24.75
N LEU A 356 5.62 -16.45 24.50
CA LEU A 356 4.80 -17.36 23.72
C LEU A 356 4.21 -18.44 24.62
N LYS A 357 2.94 -18.79 24.39
CA LYS A 357 2.26 -19.86 25.10
C LYS A 357 1.35 -20.65 24.16
N LYS A 358 1.17 -21.94 24.42
CA LYS A 358 0.26 -22.79 23.65
C LYS A 358 -1.20 -22.53 23.99
#